data_AF-A0A2G9G5D6-F1
#
_entry.id   AF-A0A2G9G5D6-F1
#
_cell.length_a   1.000
_cell.length_b   1.000
_cell.length_c   1.000
_cell.angle_alpha   90.00
_cell.angle_beta   90.00
_cell.angle_gamma   90.00
#
_symmetry.space_group_name_H-M   'P 1'
#
loop_
_entity.id
_entity.type
_entity.pdbx_description
1 polymer ?
#
loop_
_entity_poly.entity_id
_entity_poly.type
_entity_poly.pdbx_seq_one_letter_code
_entity_poly.pdbx_strand_id
1 'polypeptide(L)' 'MALDVDGRRLLVTSNTKTAPIYQVTNKVRGQLSGMRTLSHGGSITTVDWHPTLPIFLTGSTDHSVRVTSIL' A
#
# COMPACT_ATOMS: atom_id res chain seq x y z
N MET A 1 1.06 -4.27 -7.59
CA MET A 1 1.10 -2.82 -7.25
C MET A 1 -0.26 -2.22 -7.58
N ALA A 2 -0.70 -1.21 -6.82
CA ALA A 2 -1.98 -0.55 -7.02
C ALA A 2 -1.86 0.96 -6.73
N LEU A 3 -2.62 1.78 -7.45
CA LEU A 3 -2.65 3.24 -7.31
C LEU A 3 -3.96 3.66 -6.63
N ASP A 4 -3.89 4.60 -5.70
CA ASP A 4 -5.05 5.18 -5.03
C ASP A 4 -5.93 5.99 -6.01
N VAL A 5 -7.19 6.25 -5.64
CA VAL A 5 -8.21 6.92 -6.47
C VAL A 5 -7.74 8.27 -7.02
N ASP A 6 -6.99 9.03 -6.24
CA ASP A 6 -6.48 10.35 -6.63
C ASP A 6 -5.23 10.28 -7.52
N GLY A 7 -4.67 9.08 -7.75
CA GLY A 7 -3.41 8.90 -8.47
C GLY A 7 -2.17 9.35 -7.69
N ARG A 8 -2.32 9.67 -6.40
CA ARG A 8 -1.27 10.31 -5.57
C ARG A 8 -0.46 9.35 -4.72
N ARG A 9 -0.89 8.10 -4.57
CA ARG A 9 -0.25 7.11 -3.69
C ARG A 9 -0.15 5.77 -4.42
N LEU A 10 1.05 5.18 -4.40
CA LEU A 10 1.35 3.88 -4.97
C LEU A 10 1.60 2.87 -3.85
N LEU A 11 0.78 1.82 -3.80
CA LEU A 11 0.95 0.68 -2.91
C LEU A 11 1.66 -0.45 -3.67
N VAL A 12 2.78 -0.91 -3.13
CA VAL A 12 3.62 -1.90 -3.81
C VAL A 12 3.69 -3.18 -2.98
N THR A 13 3.53 -4.31 -3.64
CA THR A 13 3.87 -5.63 -3.09
C THR A 13 5.37 -5.81 -3.13
N SER A 14 5.98 -6.09 -1.99
CA SER A 14 7.29 -6.72 -1.90
C SER A 14 7.12 -7.97 -1.04
N ASN A 15 7.88 -9.04 -1.28
CA ASN A 15 7.83 -10.32 -0.52
C ASN A 15 8.19 -10.17 0.99
N THR A 16 8.02 -8.98 1.54
CA THR A 16 8.16 -8.56 2.93
C THR A 16 6.81 -8.63 3.65
N LYS A 17 6.85 -8.53 4.98
CA LYS A 17 5.66 -8.55 5.85
C LYS A 17 4.87 -7.23 5.87
N THR A 18 5.45 -6.18 5.28
CA THR A 18 4.82 -4.86 5.11
C THR A 18 4.91 -4.46 3.65
N ALA A 19 3.92 -3.73 3.16
CA ALA A 19 3.92 -3.16 1.83
C ALA A 19 4.28 -1.67 1.91
N PRO A 20 5.25 -1.18 1.12
CA PRO A 20 5.54 0.24 1.06
C PRO A 20 4.44 1.01 0.30
N ILE A 21 4.20 2.23 0.76
CA ILE A 21 3.30 3.22 0.16
C ILE A 21 4.14 4.43 -0.22
N TYR A 22 4.16 4.76 -1.50
CA TYR A 22 4.90 5.90 -2.05
C TYR A 22 3.96 7.04 -2.41
N GLN A 23 4.32 8.26 -2.01
CA GLN A 23 3.65 9.46 -2.48
C GLN A 23 4.14 9.83 -3.88
N VAL A 24 3.23 9.82 -4.85
CA VAL A 24 3.46 10.31 -6.21
C VAL A 24 3.28 11.82 -6.18
N THR A 25 4.38 12.57 -6.10
CA THR A 25 4.35 14.04 -6.16
C THR A 25 4.89 14.53 -7.49
N ASN A 26 4.24 15.53 -8.07
CA ASN A 26 4.66 16.17 -9.32
C ASN A 26 5.84 17.16 -9.12
N LYS A 27 6.44 17.18 -7.92
CA LYS A 27 7.59 18.03 -7.64
C LYS A 27 8.85 17.30 -8.07
N VAL A 28 9.63 17.96 -8.92
CA VAL A 28 10.92 17.55 -9.54
C VAL A 28 12.02 17.11 -8.55
N ARG A 29 11.72 16.90 -7.27
CA ARG A 29 12.67 16.37 -6.27
C ARG A 29 11.98 15.44 -5.28
N GLY A 30 11.95 14.15 -5.61
CA GLY A 30 12.57 13.09 -4.80
C GLY A 30 12.21 12.92 -3.32
N GLN A 31 11.11 13.47 -2.81
CA GLN A 31 10.63 13.12 -1.46
C GLN A 31 9.66 11.96 -1.52
N LEU A 32 10.22 10.74 -1.62
CA LEU A 32 9.51 9.49 -1.36
C LEU A 32 9.40 9.31 0.17
N SER A 33 8.54 10.07 0.84
CA SER A 33 8.20 9.76 2.24
C SER A 33 7.43 8.44 2.25
N GLY A 34 8.14 7.35 2.49
CA GLY A 34 7.59 6.00 2.42
C GLY A 34 6.82 5.65 3.70
N MET A 35 5.50 5.55 3.60
CA MET A 35 4.68 4.91 4.63
C MET A 35 4.71 3.39 4.43
N ARG A 36 4.36 2.62 5.46
CA ARG A 36 4.25 1.15 5.38
C ARG A 36 2.91 0.69 5.92
N THR A 37 2.39 -0.39 5.37
CA THR A 37 1.17 -1.05 5.87
C THR A 37 1.40 -1.71 7.23
N LEU A 38 0.31 -2.10 7.88
CA LEU A 38 0.37 -2.94 9.08
C LEU A 38 1.08 -4.27 8.76
N SER A 39 1.97 -4.72 9.65
CA SER A 39 2.78 -5.92 9.43
C SER A 39 1.98 -7.21 9.54
N HIS A 40 1.99 -8.01 8.48
CA HIS A 40 1.55 -9.40 8.50
C HIS A 40 2.53 -10.32 9.24
N GLY A 41 2.12 -11.56 9.51
CA GLY A 41 3.00 -12.64 9.95
C GLY A 41 3.83 -13.23 8.80
N GLY A 42 3.31 -13.16 7.58
CA GLY A 42 3.89 -13.69 6.35
C GLY A 42 4.09 -12.64 5.25
N SER A 43 4.61 -13.06 4.10
CA SER A 43 4.87 -12.19 2.95
C SER A 43 3.57 -11.72 2.33
N ILE A 44 3.47 -10.42 2.04
CA ILE A 44 2.34 -9.86 1.32
C ILE A 44 2.44 -10.28 -0.15
N THR A 45 1.41 -10.95 -0.66
CA THR A 45 1.35 -11.48 -2.03
C THR A 45 0.47 -10.64 -2.93
N THR A 46 -0.45 -9.87 -2.36
CA THR A 46 -1.40 -9.06 -3.14
C THR A 46 -1.76 -7.77 -2.40
N VAL A 47 -2.06 -6.73 -3.16
CA VAL A 47 -2.49 -5.42 -2.67
C VAL A 47 -3.53 -4.83 -3.63
N ASP A 48 -4.46 -4.06 -3.08
CA ASP A 48 -5.42 -3.28 -3.88
C ASP A 48 -5.91 -2.04 -3.11
N TRP A 49 -6.45 -1.06 -3.83
CA TRP A 49 -7.13 0.12 -3.27
C TRP A 49 -8.63 0.02 -3.49
N HIS A 50 -9.41 0.52 -2.54
CA HIS A 50 -10.82 0.77 -2.78
C HIS A 50 -10.96 1.84 -3.87
N PRO A 51 -11.86 1.67 -4.87
CA PRO A 51 -11.91 2.54 -6.05
C PRO A 51 -12.33 3.99 -5.75
N THR A 52 -12.93 4.25 -4.58
CA THR A 52 -13.46 5.59 -4.23
C THR A 52 -13.21 6.02 -2.78
N LEU A 53 -12.63 5.16 -1.95
CA LEU A 53 -12.45 5.42 -0.52
C LEU A 53 -10.97 5.33 -0.18
N PRO A 54 -10.49 6.09 0.81
CA PRO A 54 -9.10 6.05 1.27
C PRO A 54 -8.82 4.78 2.11
N ILE A 55 -9.08 3.62 1.51
CA ILE A 55 -8.98 2.29 2.10
C ILE A 55 -8.16 1.43 1.15
N PHE A 56 -7.27 0.61 1.70
CA PHE A 56 -6.53 -0.40 0.94
C PHE A 56 -6.57 -1.77 1.60
N LEU A 57 -6.27 -2.78 0.80
CA LEU A 57 -6.19 -4.17 1.22
C LEU A 57 -4.78 -4.74 1.03
N THR A 58 -4.37 -5.61 1.95
CA THR A 58 -3.17 -6.45 1.79
C THR A 58 -3.53 -7.90 2.09
N GLY A 59 -3.19 -8.81 1.17
CA GLY A 59 -3.29 -10.26 1.36
C GLY A 59 -1.91 -10.90 1.52
N SER A 60 -1.80 -11.91 2.40
CA SER A 60 -0.52 -12.47 2.81
C SER A 60 -0.51 -14.00 2.85
N THR A 61 0.69 -14.58 2.82
CA THR A 61 0.94 -16.01 3.04
C THR A 61 0.63 -16.48 4.46
N ASP A 62 0.32 -15.58 5.39
CA ASP A 62 -0.17 -15.93 6.73
C ASP A 62 -1.67 -16.27 6.78
N HIS A 63 -2.30 -16.43 5.61
CA HIS A 63 -3.73 -16.72 5.46
C HIS A 63 -4.65 -15.61 5.99
N SER A 64 -4.14 -14.38 6.17
CA SER A 64 -4.95 -13.23 6.56
C SER A 64 -5.02 -12.17 5.47
N VAL A 65 -6.10 -11.39 5.54
CA VAL A 65 -6.30 -10.15 4.78
C VAL A 65 -6.43 -9.02 5.77
N ARG A 66 -5.79 -7.89 5.48
CA ARG A 66 -5.95 -6.65 6.26
C ARG A 66 -6.58 -5.57 5.42
N VAL A 67 -7.54 -4.88 6.02
CA VAL A 67 -8.20 -3.70 5.46
C VAL A 67 -7.79 -2.52 6.32
N THR A 68 -7.24 -1.48 5.70
CA THR A 68 -6.68 -0.33 6.44
C THR A 68 -7.17 0.96 5.81
N SER A 69 -7.62 1.90 6.66
CA SER A 69 -7.92 3.29 6.29
C SER A 69 -6.69 4.16 6.45
N ILE A 70 -6.52 5.18 5.60
CA ILE A 70 -5.46 6.19 5.67
C ILE A 70 -5.97 7.59 6.10
N LEU A 71 -7.22 7.65 6.56
CA LEU A 71 -7.79 8.82 7.26
C LEU A 71 -7.34 8.85 8.71
#